data_AF-A0A838UKJ2-F1
#
_entry.id   AF-A0A838UKJ2-F1
#
_cell.length_a   1.000
_cell.length_b   1.000
_cell.length_c   1.000
_cell.angle_alpha   90.00
_cell.angle_beta   90.00
_cell.angle_gamma   90.00
#
_symmetry.space_group_name_H-M   'P 1'
#
loop_
_entity.id
_entity.type
_entity.pdbx_description
1 polymer ?
#
loop_
_entity_poly.entity_id
_entity_poly.type
_entity_poly.pdbx_seq_one_letter_code
_entity_poly.pdbx_strand_id
1 'polypeptide(L)'
;MCNALDPIVRTWIALLDSAEVLLRTAPGRDPGAFDRVGIAIDLLLKHEHTMTDAQRELARRTVWVRDNPESIPDDRSTWGRCTCPTCRLARRLTQAHQKYPALRASAVAIVLPQPTPTTQGELFP
;
A
#
# COMPACT_ATOMS: atom_id res chain seq x y z
N MET A 1 -0.57 35.17 -6.17
CA MET A 1 -0.51 34.17 -7.26
C MET A 1 -0.98 32.84 -6.69
N CYS A 2 -2.18 32.37 -7.06
CA CYS A 2 -2.66 31.06 -6.63
C CYS A 2 -1.90 30.00 -7.46
N ASN A 3 -0.91 29.34 -6.87
CA ASN A 3 -0.28 28.19 -7.50
C ASN A 3 -1.34 27.12 -7.72
N ALA A 4 -1.74 26.92 -8.98
CA ALA A 4 -2.68 25.86 -9.33
C ALA A 4 -2.04 24.53 -8.90
N LEU A 5 -2.73 23.79 -8.03
CA LEU A 5 -2.29 22.47 -7.59
C LEU A 5 -2.06 21.55 -8.80
N ASP A 6 -1.05 20.68 -8.73
CA ASP A 6 -0.80 19.63 -9.74
C ASP A 6 -2.11 18.88 -10.06
N PRO A 7 -2.51 18.70 -11.34
CA PRO A 7 -3.71 17.97 -11.71
C PRO A 7 -3.81 16.57 -11.09
N ILE A 8 -2.69 15.85 -10.98
CA ILE A 8 -2.63 14.52 -10.37
C ILE A 8 -3.00 14.59 -8.89
N VAL A 9 -2.50 15.60 -8.17
CA VAL A 9 -2.82 15.85 -6.76
C VAL A 9 -4.30 16.21 -6.60
N ARG A 10 -4.84 17.08 -7.46
CA ARG A 10 -6.27 17.45 -7.43
C ARG A 10 -7.17 16.23 -7.64
N THR A 11 -6.84 15.37 -8.61
CA THR A 11 -7.59 14.13 -8.87
C THR A 11 -7.56 13.20 -7.65
N TRP A 12 -6.41 13.06 -6.99
CA TRP A 12 -6.31 12.24 -5.79
C TRP A 12 -7.22 12.78 -4.66
N ILE A 13 -7.21 14.09 -4.41
CA ILE A 13 -8.07 14.72 -3.40
C ILE A 13 -9.55 14.52 -3.73
N ALA A 14 -9.95 14.70 -4.99
CA ALA A 14 -11.33 14.49 -5.41
C ALA A 14 -11.80 13.02 -5.24
N LEU A 15 -10.91 12.05 -5.48
CA LEU A 15 -11.19 10.63 -5.23
C LEU A 15 -11.35 10.36 -3.73
N LEU A 16 -10.51 10.96 -2.88
CA LEU A 16 -10.61 10.85 -1.42
C LEU A 16 -11.95 11.42 -0.94
N ASP A 17 -12.29 12.65 -1.35
CA ASP A 17 -13.54 13.31 -0.95
C ASP A 17 -14.76 12.47 -1.38
N SER A 18 -14.71 11.86 -2.57
CA SER A 18 -15.77 10.97 -3.07
C SER A 18 -15.90 9.72 -2.20
N ALA A 19 -14.78 9.09 -1.84
CA ALA A 19 -14.78 7.92 -0.96
C ALA A 19 -15.31 8.25 0.45
N GLU A 20 -14.94 9.42 1.00
CA GLU A 20 -15.44 9.90 2.30
C GLU A 20 -16.95 10.17 2.28
N VAL A 21 -17.46 10.78 1.21
CA VAL A 21 -18.90 10.99 1.04
C VAL A 21 -19.64 9.65 0.97
N LEU A 22 -19.15 8.70 0.17
CA LEU A 22 -19.75 7.36 0.10
C LEU A 22 -19.73 6.66 1.46
N LEU A 23 -18.62 6.74 2.20
CA LEU A 23 -18.50 6.13 3.52
C LEU A 23 -19.46 6.76 4.54
N ARG A 24 -19.62 8.09 4.55
CA ARG A 24 -20.55 8.78 5.46
C ARG A 24 -22.01 8.52 5.15
N THR A 25 -22.34 8.32 3.87
CA THR A 25 -23.72 8.14 3.40
C THR A 25 -24.14 6.69 3.27
N ALA A 26 -23.21 5.73 3.40
CA ALA A 26 -23.48 4.30 3.28
C ALA A 26 -24.43 3.85 4.40
N PRO A 27 -25.66 3.41 4.07
CA PRO A 27 -26.57 2.85 5.06
C PRO A 27 -25.96 1.57 5.63
N GLY A 28 -25.93 1.42 6.95
CA GLY A 28 -25.26 0.30 7.64
C GLY A 28 -25.78 -1.11 7.34
N ARG A 29 -26.74 -1.27 6.42
CA ARG A 29 -27.30 -2.55 5.98
C ARG A 29 -27.49 -2.66 4.46
N ASP A 30 -26.97 -1.74 3.65
CA ASP A 30 -27.01 -1.84 2.18
C ASP A 30 -25.71 -2.49 1.67
N PRO A 31 -25.72 -3.76 1.23
CA PRO A 31 -24.53 -4.42 0.69
C PRO A 31 -23.94 -3.68 -0.51
N GLY A 32 -24.79 -3.09 -1.36
CA GLY A 32 -24.34 -2.33 -2.54
C GLY A 32 -23.65 -1.02 -2.18
N ALA A 33 -23.90 -0.46 -0.99
CA ALA A 33 -23.17 0.70 -0.50
C ALA A 33 -21.72 0.36 -0.15
N PHE A 34 -21.47 -0.81 0.47
CA PHE A 34 -20.11 -1.25 0.78
C PHE A 34 -19.30 -1.57 -0.48
N ASP A 35 -19.92 -2.17 -1.50
CA ASP A 35 -19.26 -2.43 -2.78
C ASP A 35 -18.82 -1.12 -3.46
N ARG A 36 -19.68 -0.09 -3.46
CA ARG A 36 -19.34 1.23 -4.00
C ARG A 36 -18.20 1.90 -3.24
N VAL A 37 -18.18 1.80 -1.91
CA VAL A 37 -17.07 2.29 -1.08
C VAL A 37 -15.77 1.55 -1.43
N GLY A 38 -15.83 0.22 -1.57
CA GLY A 38 -14.69 -0.60 -1.98
C GLY A 38 -14.10 -0.15 -3.32
N ILE A 39 -14.95 0.02 -4.34
CA ILE A 39 -14.55 0.52 -5.66
C ILE A 39 -13.91 1.91 -5.57
N ALA A 40 -14.48 2.82 -4.78
CA ALA A 40 -13.94 4.17 -4.61
C ALA A 40 -12.55 4.16 -3.95
N ILE A 41 -12.36 3.33 -2.92
CA ILE A 41 -11.06 3.13 -2.26
C ILE A 41 -10.05 2.52 -3.24
N ASP A 42 -10.45 1.52 -4.03
CA ASP A 42 -9.57 0.89 -5.02
C ASP A 42 -9.10 1.89 -6.09
N LEU A 43 -10.01 2.75 -6.58
CA LEU A 43 -9.67 3.81 -7.53
C LEU A 43 -8.70 4.83 -6.91
N LEU A 44 -8.93 5.24 -5.66
CA LEU A 44 -8.04 6.13 -4.92
C LEU A 44 -6.63 5.54 -4.80
N LEU A 45 -6.52 4.27 -4.38
CA LEU A 45 -5.24 3.59 -4.20
C LEU A 45 -4.51 3.35 -5.54
N LYS A 46 -5.26 3.01 -6.60
CA LYS A 46 -4.70 2.86 -7.95
C LYS A 46 -4.12 4.18 -8.44
N HIS A 47 -4.82 5.29 -8.22
CA HIS A 47 -4.32 6.62 -8.57
C HIS A 47 -3.11 6.99 -7.72
N GLU A 48 -3.11 6.70 -6.42
CA GLU A 48 -1.99 6.94 -5.50
C GLU A 48 -0.68 6.26 -5.96
N HIS A 49 -0.77 5.07 -6.57
CA HIS A 49 0.39 4.39 -7.14
C HIS A 49 1.01 5.09 -8.33
N THR A 50 0.26 5.93 -9.06
CA THR A 50 0.79 6.74 -10.16
C THR A 50 1.52 7.99 -9.66
N MET A 51 1.33 8.35 -8.40
CA MET A 51 1.92 9.54 -7.80
C MET A 51 3.36 9.30 -7.34
N THR A 52 4.20 10.32 -7.52
CA THR A 52 5.50 10.42 -6.87
C THR A 52 5.36 10.67 -5.37
N ASP A 53 6.42 10.42 -4.60
CA ASP A 53 6.42 10.67 -3.16
C ASP A 53 6.15 12.15 -2.82
N ALA A 54 6.68 13.09 -3.62
CA ALA A 54 6.43 14.52 -3.45
C ALA A 54 4.96 14.89 -3.70
N GLN A 55 4.32 14.31 -4.72
CA GLN A 55 2.89 14.53 -4.99
C GLN A 55 2.03 13.95 -3.87
N ARG A 56 2.38 12.77 -3.36
CA ARG A 56 1.69 12.14 -2.23
C ARG A 56 1.79 12.99 -0.96
N GLU A 57 2.97 13.52 -0.67
CA GLU A 57 3.18 14.43 0.44
C GLU A 57 2.36 15.71 0.29
N LEU A 58 2.40 16.33 -0.90
CA LEU A 58 1.63 17.54 -1.19
C LEU A 58 0.12 17.32 -1.04
N ALA A 59 -0.40 16.19 -1.55
CA ALA A 59 -1.81 15.85 -1.44
C ALA A 59 -2.25 15.70 0.03
N ARG A 60 -1.50 14.92 0.82
CA ARG A 60 -1.78 14.73 2.25
C ARG A 60 -1.66 16.03 3.03
N ARG A 61 -0.66 16.85 2.73
CA ARG A 61 -0.51 18.18 3.33
C ARG A 61 -1.69 19.08 3.01
N THR A 62 -2.16 19.06 1.78
CA THR A 62 -3.30 19.88 1.35
C THR A 62 -4.56 19.48 2.10
N VAL A 63 -4.86 18.19 2.18
CA VAL A 63 -5.99 17.65 2.96
C VAL A 63 -5.84 17.97 4.43
N TRP A 64 -4.64 17.77 5.00
CA TRP A 64 -4.39 18.05 6.40
C TRP A 64 -4.63 19.52 6.75
N VAL A 65 -4.07 20.46 5.99
CA VAL A 65 -4.26 21.91 6.24
C VAL A 65 -5.72 22.33 6.07
N ARG A 66 -6.44 21.73 5.11
CA ARG A 66 -7.88 21.94 4.92
C ARG A 66 -8.67 21.53 6.16
N ASP A 67 -8.36 20.37 6.73
CA ASP A 67 -9.15 19.76 7.80
C ASP A 67 -8.65 20.14 9.22
N ASN A 68 -7.39 20.58 9.33
CA ASN A 68 -6.69 20.91 10.57
C ASN A 68 -5.87 22.20 10.38
N PRO A 69 -6.51 23.38 10.28
CA PRO A 69 -5.82 24.63 9.97
C PRO A 69 -4.83 25.08 11.06
N GLU A 70 -4.94 24.55 12.28
CA GLU A 70 -4.20 25.04 13.45
C GLU A 70 -2.84 24.36 13.69
N SER A 71 -2.53 23.25 13.01
CA SER A 71 -1.23 22.58 13.21
C SER A 71 -0.83 21.67 12.06
N ILE A 72 0.48 21.45 11.88
CA ILE A 72 1.01 20.40 11.02
C ILE A 72 1.74 19.40 11.91
N PRO A 73 1.46 18.09 11.80
CA PRO A 73 2.05 17.08 12.66
C PRO A 73 3.55 16.92 12.42
N ASP A 74 4.25 16.46 13.46
CA ASP A 74 5.70 16.25 13.40
C ASP A 74 6.09 15.03 12.55
N ASP A 75 5.26 13.98 12.49
CA ASP A 75 5.52 12.79 11.66
C ASP A 75 5.02 12.96 10.21
N ARG A 76 5.62 13.91 9.50
CA ARG A 76 5.46 14.08 8.04
C ARG A 76 6.32 13.12 7.23
N SER A 77 7.30 12.46 7.87
CA SER A 77 8.29 11.60 7.21
C SER A 77 7.67 10.44 6.42
N THR A 78 6.43 10.07 6.76
CA THR A 78 5.70 8.97 6.12
C THR A 78 4.76 9.42 5.03
N TRP A 79 4.52 10.72 4.86
CA TRP A 79 3.51 11.25 3.94
C TRP A 79 3.85 11.07 2.46
N GLY A 80 5.11 10.82 2.10
CA GLY A 80 5.46 10.44 0.74
C GLY A 80 5.10 8.99 0.39
N ARG A 81 4.80 8.15 1.38
CA ARG A 81 4.67 6.69 1.19
C ARG A 81 3.26 6.31 0.76
N CYS A 82 3.15 5.28 -0.09
CA CYS A 82 1.86 4.70 -0.42
C CYS A 82 1.19 4.07 0.82
N THR A 83 -0.10 4.34 1.05
CA THR A 83 -0.85 3.80 2.20
C THR A 83 -1.55 2.47 1.96
N CYS A 84 -1.51 1.92 0.74
CA CYS A 84 -2.20 0.67 0.43
C CYS A 84 -1.68 -0.53 1.29
N PRO A 85 -2.53 -1.53 1.57
CA PRO A 85 -2.16 -2.69 2.39
C PRO A 85 -0.90 -3.41 1.88
N THR A 86 -0.78 -3.58 0.56
CA THR A 86 0.36 -4.26 -0.08
C THR A 86 1.67 -3.50 0.14
N CYS A 87 1.70 -2.20 -0.12
CA CYS A 87 2.90 -1.38 0.11
C CYS A 87 3.24 -1.28 1.60
N ARG A 88 2.24 -1.26 2.48
CA ARG A 88 2.45 -1.28 3.94
C ARG A 88 3.08 -2.59 4.39
N LEU A 89 2.60 -3.73 3.90
CA LEU A 89 3.15 -5.05 4.20
C LEU A 89 4.60 -5.16 3.69
N ALA A 90 4.85 -4.78 2.44
CA ALA A 90 6.19 -4.80 1.85
C ALA A 90 7.20 -4.01 2.71
N ARG A 91 6.84 -2.80 3.16
CA ARG A 91 7.71 -2.01 4.06
C ARG A 91 7.98 -2.69 5.39
N ARG A 92 6.96 -3.30 6.00
CA ARG A 92 7.12 -4.04 7.26
C ARG A 92 8.06 -5.24 7.09
N LEU A 93 7.96 -5.96 5.97
CA LEU A 93 8.87 -7.07 5.66
C LEU A 93 10.30 -6.58 5.44
N THR A 94 10.50 -5.49 4.71
CA THR A 94 11.84 -4.88 4.54
C THR A 94 12.44 -4.45 5.87
N GLN A 95 11.67 -3.81 6.75
CA GLN A 95 12.11 -3.41 8.09
C GLN A 95 12.44 -4.63 8.97
N ALA A 96 11.63 -5.69 8.91
CA ALA A 96 11.89 -6.93 9.64
C ALA A 96 13.20 -7.58 9.16
N HIS A 97 13.46 -7.60 7.85
CA HIS A 97 14.72 -8.13 7.31
C HIS A 97 15.94 -7.30 7.76
N GLN A 98 15.82 -5.98 7.88
CA GLN A 98 16.89 -5.12 8.39
C GLN A 98 17.13 -5.35 9.89
N LYS A 99 16.07 -5.55 10.67
CA LYS A 99 16.14 -5.73 12.12
C LYS A 99 16.61 -7.14 12.51
N TYR A 100 16.28 -8.15 11.71
CA TYR A 100 16.56 -9.55 11.98
C TYR A 100 17.29 -10.22 10.80
N PRO A 101 18.56 -9.84 10.52
CA PRO A 101 19.31 -10.39 9.39
C PRO A 101 19.50 -11.91 9.49
N ALA A 102 19.49 -12.48 10.70
CA ALA A 102 19.58 -13.92 10.94
C ALA A 102 18.40 -14.73 10.36
N LEU A 103 17.20 -14.16 10.25
CA LEU A 103 16.05 -14.83 9.63
C LEU A 103 16.16 -14.92 8.09
N ARG A 104 17.05 -14.12 7.49
CA ARG A 104 17.29 -14.11 6.04
C ARG A 104 18.01 -15.37 5.56
N ALA A 105 18.74 -16.05 6.44
CA ALA A 105 19.48 -17.27 6.12
C ALA A 105 18.59 -18.53 6.05
N SER A 106 17.41 -18.52 6.68
CA SER A 106 16.56 -19.72 6.78
C SER A 106 15.48 -19.84 5.69
N ALA A 107 15.23 -18.80 4.90
CA ALA A 107 14.20 -18.82 3.85
C ALA A 107 14.65 -19.47 2.52
N VAL A 108 15.93 -19.83 2.38
CA VAL A 108 16.49 -20.48 1.17
C VAL A 108 16.63 -22.01 1.34
N ALA A 109 16.02 -22.59 2.37
CA ALA A 109 16.09 -24.03 2.65
C ALA A 109 14.76 -24.78 2.44
N ILE A 110 13.87 -24.27 1.56
CA ILE A 110 12.62 -24.94 1.23
C ILE A 110 12.71 -25.50 -0.20
N VAL A 111 13.03 -26.80 -0.24
CA VAL A 111 12.76 -27.79 -1.29
C VAL A 111 13.57 -27.68 -2.59
N LEU A 112 14.76 -28.27 -2.58
CA LEU A 112 15.22 -29.06 -3.73
C LEU A 112 15.03 -30.54 -3.36
N PRO A 113 14.23 -31.31 -4.12
CA PRO A 113 14.18 -32.75 -3.94
C PRO A 113 15.59 -33.31 -4.19
N GLN A 114 16.15 -33.96 -3.18
CA GLN A 114 17.39 -34.70 -3.32
C GLN A 114 17.19 -35.79 -4.38
N PRO A 115 18.07 -35.92 -5.39
CA PRO A 115 18.00 -37.05 -6.30
C PRO A 115 18.21 -38.33 -5.49
N THR A 116 17.20 -39.19 -5.49
CA THR A 116 17.30 -40.54 -4.93
C THR A 116 18.48 -41.26 -5.58
N PRO A 117 19.38 -41.92 -4.81
CA PRO A 117 20.39 -42.77 -5.41
C PRO A 117 19.70 -43.91 -6.17
N THR A 118 19.85 -43.94 -7.49
CA THR A 118 19.47 -45.09 -8.31
C THR A 118 20.33 -46.26 -7.88
N THR A 119 19.74 -47.20 -7.16
CA THR A 119 20.30 -48.53 -6.94
C THR A 119 20.60 -49.15 -8.30
N GLN A 120 21.88 -49.23 -8.67
CA GLN A 120 22.33 -50.10 -9.75
C GLN A 120 22.05 -51.53 -9.32
N GLY A 121 20.92 -52.06 -9.82
CA GLY A 121 20.61 -53.47 -9.77
C GLY A 121 21.66 -54.24 -10.54
N GLU A 122 22.53 -54.86 -9.76
CA GLU A 122 23.21 -56.13 -9.94
C GLU A 122 22.85 -56.90 -11.22
N LEU A 123 23.93 -57.24 -11.94
CA LEU A 123 24.05 -58.40 -12.81
C LEU A 123 23.33 -59.62 -12.24
N PHE A 124 22.73 -60.44 -13.09
CA PHE A 124 22.89 -61.92 -13.13
C PHE A 124 21.84 -62.53 -14.10
N PRO A 125 22.10 -63.72 -14.69
CA PRO A 125 23.33 -64.29 -15.25
C PRO A 125 23.35 -64.24 -16.79
#